data_AF-A0A3P6SR21-F1
#
_entry.id   AF-A0A3P6SR21-F1
#
_cell.length_a   1.000
_cell.length_b   1.000
_cell.length_c   1.000
_cell.angle_alpha   90.00
_cell.angle_beta   90.00
_cell.angle_gamma   90.00
#
_symmetry.space_group_name_H-M   'P 1'
#
loop_
_entity.id
_entity.type
_entity.pdbx_description
1 polymer ?
#
loop_
_entity_poly.entity_id
_entity_poly.type
_entity_poly.pdbx_seq_one_letter_code
_entity_poly.pdbx_strand_id
1 'polypeptide(L)'
;MKHHVRPALTQAIKELIGPVAERALKIAMIVTETLVRKDFALDPNEDNMKKAAYHMMRAMTAGMAMITCRDPLAGTMISLLQQSFTNSLRTSNTELSKMIEEAARVITQDNIELTTNFIVKTACEKAAAELEKRLETEAARRAAVRREGAEWHDAAMEKIQAELPPRIAIQVGPTRKEHQAIYDQFSSRICGFKPTIPDEASANVMEPVNRVMSLPETAKEVEQLTQQLNSIIKEVDITMQAQPNPTNKVCFLSI
;
A
#
# COMPACT_ATOMS: atom_id res chain seq x y z
N MET A 1 16.00 -9.09 31.68
CA MET A 1 14.82 -9.19 30.80
C MET A 1 14.74 -8.03 29.80
N LYS A 2 14.40 -6.78 30.20
CA LYS A 2 14.24 -5.66 29.24
C LYS A 2 15.46 -5.38 28.34
N HIS A 3 16.68 -5.58 28.86
CA HIS A 3 17.92 -5.38 28.09
C HIS A 3 18.15 -6.44 26.98
N HIS A 4 17.41 -7.56 27.00
CA HIS A 4 17.47 -8.60 25.96
C HIS A 4 16.54 -8.33 24.78
N VAL A 5 15.53 -7.46 24.95
CA VAL A 5 14.53 -7.17 23.92
C VAL A 5 15.19 -6.50 22.71
N ARG A 6 15.91 -5.39 22.92
CA ARG A 6 16.54 -4.65 21.83
C ARG A 6 17.51 -5.49 20.99
N PRO A 7 18.42 -6.30 21.59
CA PRO A 7 19.25 -7.24 20.83
C PRO A 7 18.45 -8.23 20.00
N ALA A 8 17.40 -8.86 20.56
CA ALA A 8 16.57 -9.82 19.84
C ALA A 8 15.86 -9.18 18.63
N LEU A 9 15.28 -7.99 18.80
CA LEU A 9 14.63 -7.26 17.70
C LEU A 9 15.62 -6.85 16.62
N THR A 10 16.80 -6.35 17.03
CA THR A 10 17.86 -5.94 16.09
C THR A 10 18.35 -7.14 15.27
N GLN A 11 18.46 -8.30 15.90
CA GLN A 11 18.86 -9.53 15.24
C GLN A 11 17.79 -10.00 14.23
N ALA A 12 16.51 -10.00 14.63
CA ALA A 12 15.40 -10.35 13.74
C ALA A 12 15.36 -9.46 12.48
N ILE A 13 15.57 -8.15 12.65
CA ILE A 13 15.66 -7.20 11.53
C ILE A 13 16.82 -7.56 10.60
N LYS A 14 18.02 -7.79 11.16
CA LYS A 14 19.22 -8.10 10.35
C LYS A 14 19.05 -9.36 9.52
N GLU A 15 18.37 -10.36 10.05
CA GLU A 15 18.11 -11.63 9.34
C GLU A 15 17.16 -11.44 8.15
N LEU A 16 16.14 -10.59 8.28
CA LEU A 16 15.11 -10.44 7.24
C LEU A 16 15.33 -9.30 6.26
N ILE A 17 16.10 -8.26 6.63
CA ILE A 17 16.23 -7.06 5.82
C ILE A 17 16.83 -7.34 4.43
N GLY A 18 17.82 -8.23 4.34
CA GLY A 18 18.45 -8.62 3.08
C GLY A 18 17.49 -9.36 2.15
N PRO A 19 16.95 -10.54 2.57
CA PRO A 19 16.05 -11.33 1.76
C PRO A 19 14.77 -10.58 1.33
N VAL A 20 14.19 -9.78 2.23
CA VAL A 20 13.00 -8.97 1.92
C VAL A 20 13.32 -7.91 0.88
N ALA A 21 14.42 -7.17 1.06
CA ALA A 21 14.80 -6.12 0.12
C ALA A 21 15.12 -6.70 -1.27
N GLU A 22 15.80 -7.84 -1.34
CA GLU A 22 16.13 -8.48 -2.63
C GLU A 22 14.89 -8.97 -3.38
N ARG A 23 13.95 -9.60 -2.68
CA ARG A 23 12.68 -10.04 -3.28
C ARG A 23 11.87 -8.86 -3.79
N ALA A 24 11.70 -7.82 -2.97
CA ALA A 24 10.94 -6.63 -3.35
C ALA A 24 11.61 -5.90 -4.54
N LEU A 25 12.94 -5.74 -4.50
CA LEU A 25 13.72 -5.13 -5.57
C LEU A 25 13.49 -5.83 -6.90
N LYS A 26 13.57 -7.17 -6.95
CA LYS A 26 13.48 -7.92 -8.20
C LYS A 26 12.16 -7.66 -8.94
N ILE A 27 11.04 -7.60 -8.22
CA ILE A 27 9.72 -7.40 -8.82
C ILE A 27 9.47 -5.91 -9.09
N ALA A 28 9.73 -5.05 -8.10
CA ALA A 28 9.48 -3.62 -8.20
C ALA A 28 10.32 -2.95 -9.30
N MET A 29 11.57 -3.41 -9.48
CA MET A 29 12.47 -2.91 -10.52
C MET A 29 11.88 -3.12 -11.91
N ILE A 30 11.49 -4.36 -12.23
CA ILE A 30 11.00 -4.71 -13.56
C ILE A 30 9.75 -3.89 -13.89
N VAL A 31 8.81 -3.79 -12.95
CA VAL A 31 7.55 -3.09 -13.17
C VAL A 31 7.76 -1.57 -13.29
N THR A 32 8.54 -0.98 -12.38
CA THR A 32 8.82 0.46 -12.41
C THR A 32 9.58 0.84 -13.67
N GLU A 33 10.63 0.07 -14.03
CA GLU A 33 11.40 0.30 -15.24
C GLU A 33 10.51 0.23 -16.49
N THR A 34 9.67 -0.81 -16.60
CA THR A 34 8.80 -1.00 -17.77
C THR A 34 7.78 0.12 -17.91
N LEU A 35 7.09 0.48 -16.82
CA LEU A 35 6.05 1.51 -16.87
C LEU A 35 6.63 2.90 -17.12
N VAL A 36 7.69 3.27 -16.41
CA VAL A 36 8.33 4.58 -16.59
C VAL A 36 8.95 4.72 -17.97
N ARG A 37 9.65 3.70 -18.49
CA ARG A 37 10.21 3.77 -19.85
C ARG A 37 9.13 3.98 -20.90
N LYS A 38 7.97 3.33 -20.74
CA LYS A 38 6.82 3.47 -21.63
C LYS A 38 6.16 4.85 -21.51
N ASP A 39 5.88 5.31 -20.29
CA ASP A 39 5.13 6.54 -20.04
C ASP A 39 5.94 7.80 -20.38
N PHE A 40 7.28 7.74 -20.25
CA PHE A 40 8.21 8.83 -20.55
C PHE A 40 8.99 8.59 -21.86
N ALA A 41 8.48 7.73 -22.75
CA ALA A 41 9.14 7.40 -24.02
C ALA A 41 9.23 8.57 -25.01
N LEU A 42 8.35 9.56 -24.87
CA LEU A 42 8.32 10.75 -25.71
C LEU A 42 8.65 12.05 -24.94
N ASP A 43 9.01 11.92 -23.66
CA ASP A 43 9.42 13.05 -22.81
C ASP A 43 10.92 13.32 -23.01
N PRO A 44 11.30 14.51 -23.49
CA PRO A 44 12.70 14.86 -23.69
C PRO A 44 13.42 15.14 -22.36
N ASN A 45 12.71 15.40 -21.25
CA ASN A 45 13.28 15.74 -19.96
C ASN A 45 13.50 14.49 -19.08
N GLU A 46 14.77 14.18 -18.80
CA GLU A 46 15.21 13.09 -17.95
C GLU A 46 14.84 13.28 -16.48
N ASP A 47 14.73 14.52 -16.00
CA ASP A 47 14.40 14.80 -14.59
C ASP A 47 12.96 14.40 -14.26
N ASN A 48 12.03 14.63 -15.20
CA ASN A 48 10.64 14.19 -15.07
C ASN A 48 10.57 12.66 -14.92
N MET A 49 11.30 11.95 -15.78
CA MET A 49 11.39 10.49 -15.74
C MET A 49 12.02 10.02 -14.42
N LYS A 50 13.17 10.58 -14.03
CA LYS A 50 13.88 10.19 -12.79
C LYS A 50 13.01 10.41 -11.55
N LYS A 51 12.32 11.55 -11.45
CA LYS A 51 11.41 11.86 -10.34
C LYS A 51 10.24 10.87 -10.26
N ALA A 52 9.57 10.63 -11.39
CA ALA A 52 8.44 9.70 -11.46
C ALA A 52 8.86 8.28 -11.07
N ALA A 53 9.99 7.81 -11.60
CA ALA A 53 10.53 6.49 -11.28
C ALA A 53 10.89 6.36 -9.80
N TYR A 54 11.51 7.39 -9.22
CA TYR A 54 11.87 7.40 -7.80
C TYR A 54 10.65 7.26 -6.88
N HIS A 55 9.57 8.01 -7.15
CA HIS A 55 8.35 7.93 -6.35
C HIS A 55 7.65 6.58 -6.48
N MET A 56 7.51 6.08 -7.70
CA MET A 56 6.89 4.78 -7.96
C MET A 56 7.67 3.63 -7.34
N MET A 57 9.00 3.62 -7.49
CA MET A 57 9.86 2.55 -6.94
C MET A 57 9.72 2.42 -5.44
N ARG A 58 9.70 3.56 -4.73
CA ARG A 58 9.56 3.58 -3.27
C ARG A 58 8.19 3.08 -2.83
N ALA A 59 7.10 3.55 -3.45
CA ALA A 59 5.76 3.10 -3.11
C ALA A 59 5.58 1.59 -3.37
N MET A 60 6.05 1.11 -4.52
CA MET A 60 5.94 -0.28 -4.92
C MET A 60 6.77 -1.20 -4.01
N THR A 61 8.02 -0.82 -3.75
CA THR A 61 8.90 -1.56 -2.84
C THR A 61 8.32 -1.58 -1.43
N ALA A 62 7.73 -0.48 -0.96
CA ALA A 62 7.16 -0.41 0.37
C ALA A 62 6.00 -1.39 0.58
N GLY A 63 5.06 -1.43 -0.38
CA GLY A 63 3.94 -2.38 -0.33
C GLY A 63 4.42 -3.84 -0.32
N MET A 64 5.36 -4.18 -1.21
CA MET A 64 5.90 -5.55 -1.29
C MET A 64 6.68 -5.95 -0.06
N ALA A 65 7.54 -5.06 0.45
CA ALA A 65 8.35 -5.32 1.63
C ALA A 65 7.47 -5.51 2.87
N MET A 66 6.45 -4.68 3.06
CA MET A 66 5.54 -4.76 4.20
C MET A 66 4.80 -6.11 4.25
N ILE A 67 4.18 -6.50 3.13
CA ILE A 67 3.42 -7.76 3.05
C ILE A 67 4.36 -8.95 3.28
N THR A 68 5.58 -8.88 2.76
CA THR A 68 6.54 -9.99 2.83
C THR A 68 7.15 -10.15 4.23
N CYS A 69 7.48 -9.06 4.92
CA CYS A 69 8.30 -9.15 6.13
C CYS A 69 7.48 -9.31 7.41
N ARG A 70 6.21 -8.88 7.46
CA ARG A 70 5.44 -8.80 8.71
C ARG A 70 5.31 -10.14 9.44
N ASP A 71 4.78 -11.16 8.79
CA ASP A 71 4.54 -12.45 9.45
C ASP A 71 5.85 -13.20 9.77
N PRO A 72 6.83 -13.28 8.85
CA PRO A 72 8.12 -13.90 9.17
C PRO A 72 8.86 -13.16 10.29
N LEU A 73 8.80 -11.83 10.33
CA LEU A 73 9.46 -11.01 11.35
C LEU A 73 8.85 -11.28 12.73
N ALA A 74 7.53 -11.40 12.83
CA ALA A 74 6.85 -11.74 14.07
C ALA A 74 7.31 -13.11 14.60
N GLY A 75 7.38 -14.12 13.71
CA GLY A 75 7.87 -15.46 14.08
C GLY A 75 9.32 -15.45 14.59
N THR A 76 10.21 -14.76 13.87
CA THR A 76 11.63 -14.63 14.28
C THR A 76 11.79 -13.87 15.59
N MET A 77 11.04 -12.78 15.79
CA MET A 77 11.06 -12.00 17.04
C MET A 77 10.64 -12.84 18.24
N ILE A 78 9.54 -13.59 18.13
CA ILE A 78 9.06 -14.48 19.21
C ILE A 78 10.13 -15.51 19.55
N SER A 79 10.67 -16.20 18.54
CA SER A 79 11.69 -17.24 18.73
C SER A 79 12.95 -16.72 19.44
N LEU A 80 13.49 -15.58 18.98
CA LEU A 80 14.69 -14.98 19.57
C LEU A 80 14.45 -14.46 21.00
N LEU A 81 13.27 -13.90 21.27
CA LEU A 81 12.90 -13.44 22.61
C LEU A 81 12.77 -14.61 23.58
N GLN A 82 12.08 -15.69 23.19
CA GLN A 82 11.95 -16.91 23.98
C GLN A 82 13.31 -17.54 24.27
N GLN A 83 14.18 -17.64 23.27
CA GLN A 83 15.53 -18.16 23.42
C GLN A 83 16.34 -17.30 24.41
N SER A 84 16.28 -15.98 24.26
CA SER A 84 17.04 -15.06 25.12
C SER A 84 16.57 -15.10 26.58
N PHE A 85 15.27 -15.14 26.81
CA PHE A 85 14.69 -15.21 28.16
C PHE A 85 14.95 -16.55 28.84
N THR A 86 14.78 -17.66 28.12
CA THR A 86 15.07 -19.02 28.65
C THR A 86 16.54 -19.14 29.05
N ASN A 87 17.45 -18.67 28.21
CA ASN A 87 18.89 -18.69 28.49
C ASN A 87 19.28 -17.82 29.68
N SER A 88 18.62 -16.67 29.85
CA SER A 88 18.89 -15.78 30.98
C SER A 88 18.38 -16.32 32.31
N LEU A 89 17.23 -17.03 32.31
CA LEU A 89 16.60 -17.51 33.54
C LEU A 89 17.09 -18.90 33.96
N ARG A 90 17.72 -19.66 33.06
CA ARG A 90 18.29 -21.02 33.32
C ARG A 90 17.33 -21.93 34.09
N THR A 91 16.06 -21.90 33.71
CA THR A 91 14.96 -22.55 34.45
C THR A 91 14.21 -23.52 33.55
N SER A 92 13.83 -24.67 34.11
CA SER A 92 13.02 -25.71 33.48
C SER A 92 11.57 -25.72 34.01
N ASN A 93 11.16 -24.68 34.75
CA ASN A 93 9.81 -24.56 35.28
C ASN A 93 8.80 -24.29 34.15
N THR A 94 7.80 -25.18 34.01
CA THR A 94 6.73 -25.13 33.00
C THR A 94 5.85 -23.87 33.08
N GLU A 95 5.57 -23.34 34.27
CA GLU A 95 4.80 -22.09 34.41
C GLU A 95 5.60 -20.88 33.92
N LEU A 96 6.88 -20.84 34.27
CA LEU A 96 7.77 -19.75 33.84
C LEU A 96 7.97 -19.77 32.32
N SER A 97 8.04 -20.95 31.70
CA SER A 97 8.05 -21.08 30.23
C SER A 97 6.81 -20.48 29.56
N LYS A 98 5.62 -20.69 30.13
CA LYS A 98 4.38 -20.06 29.63
C LYS A 98 4.43 -18.54 29.76
N MET A 99 4.94 -18.02 30.88
CA MET A 99 5.12 -16.58 31.06
C MET A 99 6.11 -15.98 30.06
N ILE A 100 7.19 -16.71 29.73
CA ILE A 100 8.19 -16.30 28.71
C ILE A 100 7.55 -16.24 27.33
N GLU A 101 6.77 -17.25 26.96
CA GLU A 101 6.07 -17.29 25.68
C GLU A 101 5.10 -16.11 25.55
N GLU A 102 4.29 -15.86 26.57
CA GLU A 102 3.33 -14.76 26.58
C GLU A 102 4.04 -13.40 26.50
N ALA A 103 5.11 -13.21 27.29
CA ALA A 103 5.91 -11.99 27.24
C ALA A 103 6.52 -11.77 25.85
N ALA A 104 7.02 -12.81 25.18
CA ALA A 104 7.58 -12.72 23.84
C ALA A 104 6.52 -12.32 22.79
N ARG A 105 5.30 -12.86 22.91
CA ARG A 105 4.17 -12.50 22.03
C ARG A 105 3.76 -11.04 22.20
N VAL A 106 3.55 -10.59 23.44
CA VAL A 106 3.17 -9.20 23.74
C VAL A 106 4.24 -8.22 23.26
N ILE A 107 5.52 -8.49 23.57
CA ILE A 107 6.63 -7.63 23.12
C ILE A 107 6.70 -7.60 21.59
N THR A 108 6.45 -8.72 20.92
CA THR A 108 6.44 -8.75 19.45
C THR A 108 5.30 -7.92 18.89
N GLN A 109 4.08 -8.06 19.44
CA GLN A 109 2.91 -7.30 19.01
C GLN A 109 3.13 -5.79 19.15
N ASP A 110 3.75 -5.34 20.25
CA ASP A 110 4.02 -3.92 20.49
C ASP A 110 5.09 -3.33 19.56
N ASN A 111 5.98 -4.18 19.02
CA ASN A 111 7.15 -3.72 18.25
C ASN A 111 7.07 -4.05 16.75
N ILE A 112 6.13 -4.89 16.31
CA ILE A 112 6.09 -5.38 14.93
C ILE A 112 5.95 -4.26 13.91
N GLU A 113 5.13 -3.25 14.19
CA GLU A 113 4.94 -2.12 13.29
C GLU A 113 6.24 -1.32 13.12
N LEU A 114 6.92 -1.02 14.22
CA LEU A 114 8.19 -0.29 14.21
C LEU A 114 9.28 -1.07 13.45
N THR A 115 9.43 -2.37 13.73
CA THR A 115 10.47 -3.19 13.10
C THR A 115 10.19 -3.45 11.63
N THR A 116 8.92 -3.66 11.25
CA THR A 116 8.49 -3.74 9.85
C THR A 116 8.78 -2.44 9.11
N ASN A 117 8.41 -1.29 9.68
CA ASN A 117 8.67 0.01 9.06
C ASN A 117 10.16 0.30 8.87
N PHE A 118 11.01 -0.15 9.78
CA PHE A 118 12.46 -0.05 9.61
C PHE A 118 12.95 -0.83 8.38
N ILE A 119 12.54 -2.10 8.25
CA ILE A 119 12.88 -2.93 7.08
C ILE A 119 12.37 -2.30 5.79
N VAL A 120 11.11 -1.84 5.79
CA VAL A 120 10.47 -1.20 4.64
C VAL A 120 11.26 0.05 4.21
N LYS A 121 11.65 0.91 5.16
CA LYS A 121 12.42 2.12 4.88
C LYS A 121 13.76 1.78 4.19
N THR A 122 14.51 0.85 4.77
CA THR A 122 15.81 0.45 4.20
C THR A 122 15.67 -0.22 2.84
N ALA A 123 14.64 -1.06 2.65
CA ALA A 123 14.36 -1.65 1.35
C ALA A 123 14.06 -0.59 0.30
N CYS A 124 13.26 0.44 0.64
CA CYS A 124 12.95 1.55 -0.27
C CYS A 124 14.19 2.38 -0.64
N GLU A 125 15.05 2.69 0.33
CA GLU A 125 16.29 3.44 0.08
C GLU A 125 17.24 2.66 -0.85
N LYS A 126 17.44 1.36 -0.58
CA LYS A 126 18.23 0.47 -1.43
C LYS A 126 17.65 0.36 -2.84
N ALA A 127 16.33 0.20 -2.95
CA ALA A 127 15.63 0.07 -4.21
C ALA A 127 15.70 1.34 -5.07
N ALA A 128 15.52 2.51 -4.46
CA ALA A 128 15.61 3.78 -5.17
C ALA A 128 17.02 4.03 -5.72
N ALA A 129 18.06 3.75 -4.92
CA ALA A 129 19.46 3.89 -5.37
C ALA A 129 19.82 2.94 -6.51
N GLU A 130 19.27 1.72 -6.51
CA GLU A 130 19.50 0.77 -7.59
C GLU A 130 18.77 1.17 -8.89
N LEU A 131 17.56 1.74 -8.77
CA LEU A 131 16.81 2.21 -9.93
C LEU A 131 17.51 3.40 -10.59
N GLU A 132 18.08 4.32 -9.83
CA GLU A 132 18.82 5.46 -10.35
C GLU A 132 19.96 5.01 -11.28
N LYS A 133 20.73 3.99 -10.85
CA LYS A 133 21.78 3.39 -11.69
C LYS A 133 21.23 2.76 -12.97
N ARG A 134 20.06 2.09 -12.90
CA ARG A 134 19.41 1.47 -14.06
C ARG A 134 18.94 2.50 -15.08
N LEU A 135 18.50 3.67 -14.63
CA LEU A 135 18.02 4.74 -15.50
C LEU A 135 19.14 5.64 -16.03
N GLU A 136 20.36 5.55 -15.49
CA GLU A 136 21.46 6.45 -15.86
C GLU A 136 21.83 6.34 -17.35
N THR A 137 21.89 5.13 -17.91
CA THR A 137 22.13 4.92 -19.36
C THR A 137 21.08 5.63 -20.21
N GLU A 138 19.83 5.56 -19.77
CA GLU A 138 18.68 6.08 -20.49
C GLU A 138 18.61 7.62 -20.37
N ALA A 139 18.95 8.16 -19.21
CA ALA A 139 19.10 9.60 -18.97
C ALA A 139 20.27 10.19 -19.77
N ALA A 140 21.42 9.52 -19.77
CA ALA A 140 22.59 9.93 -20.54
C ALA A 140 22.31 9.98 -22.05
N ARG A 141 21.51 9.03 -22.55
CA ARG A 141 21.04 9.03 -23.95
C ARG A 141 20.21 10.28 -24.27
N ARG A 142 19.26 10.65 -23.42
CA ARG A 142 18.47 11.88 -23.58
C ARG A 142 19.33 13.14 -23.54
N ALA A 143 20.25 13.20 -22.58
CA ALA A 143 21.15 14.34 -22.40
C ALA A 143 22.13 14.52 -23.58
N ALA A 144 22.59 13.43 -24.19
CA ALA A 144 23.45 13.48 -25.38
C ALA A 144 22.73 14.11 -26.57
N VAL A 145 21.49 13.67 -26.86
CA VAL A 145 20.67 14.23 -27.96
C VAL A 145 20.38 15.72 -27.72
N ARG A 146 20.08 16.09 -26.46
CA ARG A 146 19.89 17.50 -26.09
C ARG A 146 21.14 18.36 -26.33
N ARG A 147 22.33 17.80 -26.06
CA ARG A 147 23.60 18.50 -26.29
C ARG A 147 23.83 18.78 -27.78
N GLU A 148 23.30 17.94 -28.65
CA GLU A 148 23.34 18.09 -30.11
C GLU A 148 22.26 19.07 -30.63
N GLY A 149 21.44 19.64 -29.74
CA GLY A 149 20.37 20.58 -30.09
C GLY A 149 19.08 19.93 -30.59
N ALA A 150 18.96 18.61 -30.47
CA ALA A 150 17.77 17.85 -30.80
C ALA A 150 17.01 17.42 -29.52
N GLU A 151 15.74 17.09 -29.67
CA GLU A 151 14.95 16.49 -28.60
C GLU A 151 14.98 14.95 -28.72
N TRP A 152 15.10 14.27 -27.58
CA TRP A 152 15.06 12.81 -27.57
C TRP A 152 13.61 12.33 -27.63
N HIS A 153 13.34 11.41 -28.54
CA HIS A 153 12.07 10.68 -28.64
C HIS A 153 12.34 9.24 -29.07
N ASP A 154 11.61 8.29 -28.49
CA ASP A 154 11.66 6.90 -28.95
C ASP A 154 10.85 6.73 -30.23
N ALA A 155 11.55 6.53 -31.36
CA ALA A 155 10.95 6.39 -32.68
C ALA A 155 10.03 5.15 -32.83
N ALA A 156 10.24 4.11 -32.02
CA ALA A 156 9.34 2.95 -32.04
C ALA A 156 8.05 3.27 -31.29
N MET A 157 8.14 3.96 -30.15
CA MET A 157 6.96 4.41 -29.42
C MET A 157 6.18 5.48 -30.18
N GLU A 158 6.84 6.39 -30.88
CA GLU A 158 6.16 7.41 -31.70
C GLU A 158 5.24 6.78 -32.75
N LYS A 159 5.70 5.71 -33.43
CA LYS A 159 4.88 4.94 -34.38
C LYS A 159 3.66 4.30 -33.72
N ILE A 160 3.84 3.67 -32.55
CA ILE A 160 2.74 3.05 -31.80
C ILE A 160 1.73 4.11 -31.34
N GLN A 161 2.21 5.28 -30.88
CA GLN A 161 1.33 6.36 -30.44
C GLN A 161 0.57 7.02 -31.61
N ALA A 162 1.13 7.02 -32.83
CA ALA A 162 0.45 7.52 -34.02
C ALA A 162 -0.74 6.63 -34.45
N GLU A 163 -0.74 5.35 -34.10
CA GLU A 163 -1.85 4.42 -34.35
C GLU A 163 -2.98 4.56 -33.30
N LEU A 164 -2.70 5.22 -32.17
CA LEU A 164 -3.66 5.39 -31.08
C LEU A 164 -4.53 6.64 -31.28
N PRO A 165 -5.80 6.62 -30.84
CA PRO A 165 -6.65 7.81 -30.83
C PRO A 165 -6.01 8.97 -30.03
N PRO A 166 -6.10 10.23 -30.52
CA PRO A 166 -5.45 11.38 -29.89
C PRO A 166 -5.81 11.64 -28.41
N ARG A 167 -6.95 11.11 -27.94
CA ARG A 167 -7.40 11.25 -26.55
C ARG A 167 -6.55 10.43 -25.57
N ILE A 168 -6.00 9.30 -26.03
CA ILE A 168 -5.23 8.36 -25.19
C ILE A 168 -3.76 8.28 -25.60
N ALA A 169 -3.42 8.75 -26.81
CA ALA A 169 -2.05 8.78 -27.29
C ALA A 169 -1.19 9.74 -26.47
N ILE A 170 0.00 9.27 -26.09
CA ILE A 170 1.05 10.09 -25.48
C ILE A 170 1.54 11.07 -26.55
N GLN A 171 1.58 12.35 -26.19
CA GLN A 171 2.03 13.42 -27.08
C GLN A 171 3.54 13.59 -26.99
N VAL A 172 4.15 13.99 -28.10
CA VAL A 172 5.57 14.35 -28.16
C VAL A 172 5.80 15.61 -27.31
N GLY A 173 6.84 15.56 -26.47
CA GLY A 173 7.21 16.66 -25.58
C GLY A 173 6.99 16.34 -24.10
N PRO A 174 7.04 17.36 -23.21
CA PRO A 174 6.96 17.14 -21.78
C PRO A 174 5.64 16.47 -21.36
N THR A 175 5.75 15.48 -20.48
CA THR A 175 4.59 14.74 -19.96
C THR A 175 3.58 15.70 -19.31
N ARG A 176 2.28 15.50 -19.58
CA ARG A 176 1.20 16.32 -19.00
C ARG A 176 1.25 16.30 -17.47
N LYS A 177 1.02 17.47 -16.85
CA LYS A 177 1.00 17.61 -15.37
C LYS A 177 0.02 16.66 -14.69
N GLU A 178 -1.12 16.39 -15.32
CA GLU A 178 -2.12 15.42 -14.83
C GLU A 178 -1.54 14.00 -14.69
N HIS A 179 -0.75 13.55 -15.67
CA HIS A 179 -0.12 12.23 -15.61
C HIS A 179 1.06 12.22 -14.63
N GLN A 180 1.80 13.31 -14.52
CA GLN A 180 2.86 13.46 -13.51
C GLN A 180 2.30 13.44 -12.08
N ALA A 181 1.11 14.00 -11.86
CA ALA A 181 0.45 14.02 -10.56
C ALA A 181 0.15 12.61 -10.02
N ILE A 182 -0.07 11.62 -10.90
CA ILE A 182 -0.22 10.21 -10.50
C ILE A 182 1.07 9.70 -9.84
N TYR A 183 2.22 10.05 -10.40
CA TYR A 183 3.51 9.67 -9.81
C TYR A 183 3.81 10.44 -8.52
N ASP A 184 3.43 11.70 -8.43
CA ASP A 184 3.57 12.49 -7.20
C ASP A 184 2.72 11.90 -6.06
N GLN A 185 1.56 11.31 -6.36
CA GLN A 185 0.73 10.61 -5.36
C GLN A 185 1.46 9.41 -4.73
N PHE A 186 2.32 8.70 -5.47
CA PHE A 186 3.14 7.63 -4.89
C PHE A 186 4.05 8.12 -3.77
N SER A 187 4.52 9.38 -3.84
CA SER A 187 5.33 9.99 -2.78
C SER A 187 4.53 10.33 -1.52
N SER A 188 3.23 10.61 -1.70
CA SER A 188 2.33 11.07 -0.64
C SER A 188 1.82 9.93 0.25
N ARG A 189 1.77 8.69 -0.28
CA ARG A 189 1.18 7.53 0.40
C ARG A 189 2.11 6.31 0.35
N ILE A 190 3.18 6.35 1.15
CA ILE A 190 4.04 5.18 1.35
C ILE A 190 3.43 4.27 2.42
N CYS A 191 3.25 3.00 2.07
CA CYS A 191 2.71 1.99 2.99
C CYS A 191 3.50 1.94 4.31
N GLY A 192 2.80 2.04 5.45
CA GLY A 192 3.41 2.02 6.79
C GLY A 192 3.90 3.35 7.32
N PHE A 193 3.78 4.43 6.54
CA PHE A 193 4.16 5.77 6.94
C PHE A 193 2.96 6.70 6.89
N LYS A 194 2.96 7.70 7.78
CA LYS A 194 1.96 8.78 7.70
C LYS A 194 2.12 9.52 6.38
N PRO A 195 1.02 9.89 5.70
CA PRO A 195 1.09 10.71 4.51
C PRO A 195 1.87 12.00 4.76
N THR A 196 2.75 12.36 3.83
CA THR A 196 3.57 13.58 3.91
C THR A 196 2.77 14.85 3.57
N ILE A 197 1.63 14.70 2.89
CA ILE A 197 0.70 15.78 2.59
C ILE A 197 -0.50 15.58 3.53
N PRO A 198 -0.83 16.55 4.42
CA PRO A 198 -2.08 16.51 5.16
C PRO A 198 -3.21 16.49 4.13
N ASP A 199 -4.10 15.55 4.31
CA ASP A 199 -5.14 15.27 3.35
C ASP A 199 -6.25 16.33 3.46
N GLU A 200 -6.00 17.56 2.99
CA GLU A 200 -7.05 18.57 2.84
C GLU A 200 -8.12 18.12 1.82
N ALA A 201 -7.81 17.10 1.01
CA ALA A 201 -8.74 16.49 0.06
C ALA A 201 -9.49 15.26 0.61
N SER A 202 -9.01 14.58 1.66
CA SER A 202 -9.78 13.50 2.32
C SER A 202 -10.71 13.98 3.43
N ALA A 203 -10.76 15.28 3.73
CA ALA A 203 -11.83 15.85 4.56
C ALA A 203 -13.23 15.69 3.93
N ASN A 204 -13.33 15.34 2.63
CA ASN A 204 -14.61 15.16 1.92
C ASN A 204 -14.97 13.70 1.59
N VAL A 205 -14.17 12.69 1.94
CA VAL A 205 -14.50 11.27 1.67
C VAL A 205 -14.73 10.46 2.95
N MET A 206 -14.50 11.08 4.11
CA MET A 206 -15.02 10.57 5.36
C MET A 206 -15.54 11.74 6.19
N GLU A 207 -16.65 12.34 5.74
CA GLU A 207 -17.62 12.75 6.76
C GLU A 207 -17.91 11.47 7.55
N PRO A 208 -17.58 11.36 8.86
CA PRO A 208 -18.43 10.53 9.68
C PRO A 208 -19.83 11.05 9.39
N VAL A 209 -20.76 10.17 9.04
CA VAL A 209 -22.19 10.51 9.09
C VAL A 209 -22.49 10.79 10.56
N ASN A 210 -22.06 11.96 11.03
CA ASN A 210 -22.52 12.62 12.20
C ASN A 210 -23.83 13.28 11.76
N ARG A 211 -24.75 12.44 11.26
CA ARG A 211 -26.17 12.73 11.34
C ARG A 211 -26.45 12.67 12.82
N VAL A 212 -26.19 13.80 13.49
CA VAL A 212 -26.84 14.12 14.76
C VAL A 212 -28.31 13.87 14.47
N MET A 213 -28.85 12.78 15.03
CA MET A 213 -30.28 12.64 15.14
C MET A 213 -30.71 13.83 16.01
N SER A 214 -31.16 14.91 15.38
CA SER A 214 -31.97 15.90 16.08
C SER A 214 -33.23 15.17 16.52
N LEU A 215 -33.41 15.05 17.83
CA LEU A 215 -34.69 14.61 18.36
C LEU A 215 -35.75 15.64 17.95
N PRO A 216 -36.92 15.22 17.43
CA PRO A 216 -37.99 16.15 17.09
C PRO A 216 -38.46 16.89 18.34
N GLU A 217 -38.33 18.22 18.35
CA GLU A 217 -38.67 19.09 19.49
C GLU A 217 -40.18 19.41 19.56
N THR A 218 -40.98 18.96 18.60
CA THR A 218 -42.43 19.25 18.57
C THR A 218 -43.29 18.00 18.43
N ALA A 219 -44.37 17.93 19.23
CA ALA A 219 -45.30 16.80 19.23
C ALA A 219 -45.93 16.51 17.85
N LYS A 220 -46.04 17.53 16.98
CA LYS A 220 -46.56 17.38 15.62
C LYS A 220 -45.61 16.61 14.69
N GLU A 221 -44.30 16.78 14.85
CA GLU A 221 -43.30 16.06 14.06
C GLU A 221 -43.22 14.58 14.45
N VAL A 222 -43.40 14.29 15.74
CA VAL A 222 -43.48 12.91 16.26
C VAL A 222 -44.71 12.19 15.71
N GLU A 223 -45.86 12.87 15.66
CA GLU A 223 -47.09 12.31 15.12
C GLU A 223 -47.00 12.06 13.60
N GLN A 224 -46.36 12.98 12.87
CA GLN A 224 -46.12 12.84 11.43
C GLN A 224 -45.14 11.69 11.13
N LEU A 225 -44.07 11.54 11.91
CA LEU A 225 -43.13 10.43 11.79
C LEU A 225 -43.79 9.08 12.10
N THR A 226 -44.66 9.05 13.12
CA THR A 226 -45.41 7.85 13.49
C THR A 226 -46.38 7.43 12.38
N GLN A 227 -47.04 8.40 11.73
CA GLN A 227 -47.91 8.12 10.58
C GLN A 227 -47.12 7.60 9.36
N GLN A 228 -45.95 8.17 9.08
CA GLN A 228 -45.07 7.70 8.00
C GLN A 228 -44.58 6.28 8.25
N LEU A 229 -44.15 5.96 9.48
CA LEU A 229 -43.68 4.63 9.84
C LEU A 229 -44.80 3.58 9.67
N ASN A 230 -46.02 3.90 10.09
CA ASN A 230 -47.17 3.02 9.92
C ASN A 230 -47.55 2.79 8.45
N SER A 231 -47.32 3.78 7.57
CA SER A 231 -47.53 3.61 6.14
C SER A 231 -46.50 2.65 5.52
N ILE A 232 -45.24 2.76 5.94
CA ILE A 232 -44.16 1.87 5.47
C ILE A 232 -44.40 0.43 5.95
N ILE A 233 -44.83 0.23 7.20
CA ILE A 233 -45.17 -1.10 7.72
C ILE A 233 -46.29 -1.73 6.88
N LYS A 234 -47.33 -0.96 6.54
CA LYS A 234 -48.41 -1.45 5.67
C LYS A 234 -47.92 -1.81 4.27
N GLU A 235 -47.02 -1.03 3.67
CA GLU A 235 -46.44 -1.35 2.37
C GLU A 235 -45.59 -2.62 2.39
N VAL A 236 -44.80 -2.82 3.46
CA VAL A 236 -44.01 -4.05 3.66
C VAL A 236 -44.93 -5.26 3.82
N ASP A 237 -45.99 -5.16 4.63
CA ASP A 237 -46.96 -6.26 4.80
C ASP A 237 -47.66 -6.62 3.49
N ILE A 238 -48.06 -5.63 2.68
CA ILE A 238 -48.65 -5.86 1.36
C ILE A 238 -47.64 -6.55 0.43
N THR A 239 -46.38 -6.11 0.43
CA THR A 239 -45.32 -6.68 -0.39
C THR A 239 -45.01 -8.12 0.03
N MET A 240 -45.04 -8.42 1.34
CA MET A 240 -44.84 -9.77 1.86
C MET A 240 -46.02 -10.70 1.55
N GLN A 241 -47.26 -10.20 1.52
CA GLN A 241 -48.44 -11.00 1.14
C GLN A 241 -48.52 -11.26 -0.37
N ALA A 242 -47.91 -10.41 -1.20
CA ALA A 242 -47.92 -10.52 -2.66
C ALA A 242 -46.92 -11.56 -3.23
N GLN A 243 -46.09 -12.20 -2.41
CA GLN A 243 -45.13 -13.23 -2.83
C GLN A 243 -45.56 -14.63 -2.34
N PRO A 244 -46.27 -15.44 -3.16
CA PRO A 244 -46.46 -16.86 -2.87
C PRO A 244 -45.16 -17.62 -3.16
N ASN A 245 -44.56 -18.15 -2.10
CA ASN A 245 -43.34 -18.95 -2.09
C ASN A 245 -43.51 -20.29 -2.87
N PRO A 246 -42.68 -20.61 -3.88
CA PRO A 246 -42.53 -21.97 -4.37
C PRO A 246 -41.21 -22.57 -3.86
N THR A 247 -41.35 -23.36 -2.78
CA THR A 247 -40.75 -24.70 -2.62
C THR A 247 -39.31 -24.92 -3.08
N ASN A 248 -38.41 -24.96 -2.09
CA ASN A 248 -37.76 -26.19 -1.63
C ASN A 248 -37.67 -27.32 -2.69
N LYS A 249 -36.56 -27.40 -3.43
CA LYS A 249 -36.05 -28.64 -4.01
C LYS A 249 -34.54 -28.72 -3.81
N VAL A 250 -34.17 -29.55 -2.83
CA VAL A 250 -32.92 -30.29 -2.77
C VAL A 250 -32.72 -31.02 -4.11
N CYS A 251 -31.55 -30.86 -4.75
CA CYS A 251 -31.01 -31.90 -5.63
C CYS A 251 -29.49 -31.77 -5.76
N PHE A 252 -28.81 -32.82 -5.32
CA PHE A 252 -27.42 -33.17 -5.60
C PHE A 252 -27.12 -33.11 -7.10
N LEU A 253 -25.92 -32.68 -7.50
CA LEU A 253 -25.06 -33.43 -8.42
C LEU A 253 -23.68 -32.78 -8.59
N SER A 254 -22.68 -33.66 -8.51
CA SER A 254 -21.25 -33.49 -8.72
C SER A 254 -20.88 -32.89 -10.08
N ILE A 255 -19.79 -32.13 -10.11
CA ILE A 255 -18.55 -32.37 -10.88
C ILE A 255 -17.40 -31.77 -10.07
#